data_AF-A0A4W6FHM6-F1
#
_entry.id   AF-A0A4W6FHM6-F1
#
_cell.length_a   1.000
_cell.length_b   1.000
_cell.length_c   1.000
_cell.angle_alpha   90.00
_cell.angle_beta   90.00
_cell.angle_gamma   90.00
#
_symmetry.space_group_name_H-M   'P 1'
#
loop_
_entity.id
_entity.type
_entity.pdbx_description
1 polymer ?
#
loop_
_entity_poly.entity_id
_entity_poly.type
_entity_poly.pdbx_seq_one_letter_code
_entity_poly.pdbx_strand_id
1 'polypeptide(L)'
;VVHCNDCFCTGCVVNMTLTCSLDVYLRLFCLNYLFVLISVSPVCPVPVQELVSDTNQHVKSALASVIMGLSTILGKDNTIEHLLPLFLAQLKDECPEVRLNIISNLDCVNEVIGIRQLSQSPAAGHCGAGRGCKVEVRLAIIEYMPLLAGQLGVEFFDEKLNTLCMAWLIDHVYAIREAATCNLMKLVEKFGAEWAQNTIVPKVLGMANDPNYLHRMTTLFCINALSEACGQEITTKQMLPVVLKMSNDQVANVRFNVAKSLQKIGPVLDSNALQTEVKPVLEKLASDTDMDVKYFAQEAISVLALA
;
A
#
# COMPACT_ATOMS: atom_id res chain seq x y z
N VAL A 1 15.86 5.57 37.84
CA VAL A 1 17.30 5.34 38.03
C VAL A 1 17.48 3.93 38.58
N VAL A 2 17.60 2.95 37.69
CA VAL A 2 18.02 1.59 38.04
C VAL A 2 19.23 1.32 37.16
N HIS A 3 20.37 1.11 37.81
CA HIS A 3 21.68 0.97 37.19
C HIS A 3 21.71 -0.17 36.17
N CYS A 4 21.90 0.18 34.91
CA CYS A 4 22.06 -0.76 33.80
C CYS A 4 23.56 -0.87 33.45
N ASN A 5 24.40 -1.26 34.42
CA ASN A 5 25.86 -1.21 34.27
C ASN A 5 26.62 -2.54 34.43
N ASP A 6 25.97 -3.68 34.72
CA ASP A 6 26.73 -4.88 35.14
C ASP A 6 26.32 -6.23 34.50
N CYS A 7 25.80 -6.29 33.27
CA CYS A 7 25.45 -7.58 32.65
C CYS A 7 25.97 -7.86 31.23
N PHE A 8 26.98 -7.12 30.73
CA PHE A 8 27.56 -7.41 29.41
C PHE A 8 29.06 -7.64 29.46
N CYS A 9 29.47 -8.67 30.20
CA CYS A 9 30.77 -9.32 30.01
C CYS A 9 30.58 -10.53 29.09
N THR A 10 31.17 -10.48 27.90
CA THR A 10 31.79 -11.52 27.02
C THR A 10 31.47 -13.03 27.14
N GLY A 11 30.49 -13.48 27.92
CA GLY A 11 30.19 -14.90 28.20
C GLY A 11 28.74 -15.34 27.91
N CYS A 12 27.84 -14.43 27.53
CA CYS A 12 26.42 -14.78 27.26
C CYS A 12 26.13 -15.26 25.82
N VAL A 13 27.15 -15.62 25.03
CA VAL A 13 26.93 -16.21 23.69
C VAL A 13 26.68 -17.72 23.76
N VAL A 14 26.88 -18.37 24.92
CA VAL A 14 26.94 -19.85 24.99
C VAL A 14 25.69 -20.51 25.58
N ASN A 15 24.67 -19.77 26.03
CA ASN A 15 23.50 -20.40 26.69
C ASN A 15 22.14 -19.88 26.21
N MET A 16 21.93 -19.90 24.90
CA MET A 16 20.59 -19.79 24.32
C MET A 16 20.26 -21.10 23.58
N THR A 17 20.05 -22.15 24.37
CA THR A 17 19.65 -23.47 23.88
C THR A 17 18.21 -23.44 23.37
N LEU A 18 18.04 -23.98 22.15
CA LEU A 18 16.83 -24.65 21.64
C LEU A 18 15.52 -23.82 21.67
N THR A 19 15.32 -22.96 20.65
CA THR A 19 14.03 -22.60 20.00
C THR A 19 14.08 -21.26 19.23
N CYS A 20 15.21 -20.56 19.13
CA CYS A 20 15.30 -19.38 18.26
C CYS A 20 15.54 -19.79 16.82
N SER A 21 14.69 -19.32 15.90
CA SER A 21 14.94 -19.43 14.46
C SER A 21 16.25 -18.72 14.10
N LEU A 22 16.93 -19.19 13.05
CA LEU A 22 18.19 -18.61 12.55
C LEU A 22 18.09 -17.08 12.38
N ASP A 23 16.91 -16.57 11.98
CA ASP A 23 16.62 -15.15 11.83
C ASP A 23 16.73 -14.34 13.14
N VAL A 24 16.31 -14.90 14.27
CA VAL A 24 16.39 -14.21 15.58
C VAL A 24 17.86 -14.05 15.99
N TYR A 25 18.66 -15.09 15.76
CA TYR A 25 20.10 -15.05 16.03
C TYR A 25 20.80 -14.01 15.14
N LEU A 26 20.50 -13.97 13.83
CA LEU A 26 21.08 -12.98 12.92
C LEU A 26 20.68 -11.54 13.29
N ARG A 27 19.42 -11.30 13.69
CA ARG A 27 18.98 -9.97 14.14
C ARG A 27 19.69 -9.53 15.42
N LEU A 28 19.78 -10.40 16.42
CA LEU A 28 20.51 -10.13 17.66
C LEU A 28 22.01 -9.92 17.41
N PHE A 29 22.59 -10.69 16.50
CA PHE A 29 23.98 -10.50 16.09
C PHE A 29 24.18 -9.14 15.42
N CYS A 30 23.34 -8.76 14.45
CA CYS A 30 23.42 -7.45 13.81
C CYS A 30 23.25 -6.31 14.82
N LEU A 31 22.30 -6.41 15.75
CA LEU A 31 22.09 -5.42 16.82
C LEU A 31 23.31 -5.28 17.73
N ASN A 32 23.85 -6.39 18.25
CA ASN A 32 25.03 -6.36 19.11
C ASN A 32 26.26 -5.86 18.36
N TYR A 33 26.44 -6.28 17.11
CA TYR A 33 27.55 -5.85 16.27
C TYR A 33 27.48 -4.36 15.94
N LEU A 34 26.30 -3.84 15.56
CA LEU A 34 26.07 -2.40 15.38
C LEU A 34 26.34 -1.62 16.67
N PHE A 35 25.87 -2.10 17.82
CA PHE A 35 26.04 -1.41 19.09
C PHE A 35 27.52 -1.31 19.51
N VAL A 36 28.28 -2.40 19.34
CA VAL A 36 29.73 -2.42 19.55
C VAL A 36 30.44 -1.48 18.58
N LEU A 37 30.01 -1.45 17.32
CA LEU A 37 30.65 -0.60 16.31
C LEU A 37 30.45 0.90 16.56
N ILE A 38 29.24 1.33 16.94
CA ILE A 38 28.95 2.73 17.30
C ILE A 38 29.77 3.17 18.52
N SER A 39 30.00 2.27 19.48
CA SER A 39 30.76 2.59 20.69
C SER A 39 32.29 2.66 20.45
N VAL A 40 32.78 2.17 19.31
CA VAL A 40 34.20 2.20 18.93
C VAL A 40 34.52 3.36 17.98
N SER A 41 33.58 3.80 17.13
CA SER A 41 33.74 5.01 16.31
C SER A 41 32.38 5.60 15.91
N PRO A 42 32.16 6.92 16.02
CA PRO A 42 30.88 7.56 15.71
C PRO A 42 30.57 7.68 14.20
N VAL A 43 31.48 7.25 13.32
CA VAL A 43 31.32 7.31 11.86
C VAL A 43 30.94 5.92 11.35
N CYS A 44 29.95 5.84 10.45
CA CYS A 44 29.39 4.58 9.96
C CYS A 44 30.51 3.60 9.54
N PRO A 45 30.68 2.47 10.25
CA PRO A 45 31.83 1.61 10.06
C PRO A 45 31.80 0.92 8.70
N VAL A 46 32.96 0.85 8.03
CA VAL A 46 33.22 0.08 6.80
C VAL A 46 32.58 -1.32 6.79
N PRO A 47 32.58 -2.10 7.91
CA PRO A 47 31.87 -3.39 7.99
C PRO A 47 30.36 -3.34 7.65
N VAL A 48 29.67 -2.24 7.92
CA VAL A 48 28.23 -2.12 7.61
C VAL A 48 28.01 -2.05 6.10
N GLN A 49 28.92 -1.42 5.35
CA GLN A 49 28.86 -1.37 3.89
C GLN A 49 29.05 -2.76 3.26
N GLU A 50 29.93 -3.59 3.85
CA GLU A 50 30.13 -4.97 3.41
C GLU A 50 28.89 -5.83 3.66
N LEU A 51 28.24 -5.68 4.82
CA LEU A 51 27.02 -6.42 5.15
C LEU A 51 25.81 -6.04 4.28
N VAL A 52 25.73 -4.78 3.81
CA VAL A 52 24.72 -4.37 2.82
C VAL A 52 24.90 -5.10 1.49
N SER A 53 26.14 -5.44 1.17
CA SER A 53 26.55 -6.09 -0.08
C SER A 53 26.64 -7.62 0.04
N ASP A 54 26.19 -8.19 1.16
CA ASP A 54 26.40 -9.60 1.47
C ASP A 54 25.70 -10.52 0.44
N THR A 55 26.36 -11.63 0.12
CA THR A 55 25.81 -12.65 -0.79
C THR A 55 24.61 -13.38 -0.19
N ASN A 56 24.51 -13.44 1.14
CA ASN A 56 23.43 -14.08 1.85
C ASN A 56 22.27 -13.13 2.09
N GLN A 57 21.13 -13.43 1.48
CA GLN A 57 19.90 -12.65 1.61
C GLN A 57 19.40 -12.49 3.06
N HIS A 58 19.62 -13.49 3.93
CA HIS A 58 19.18 -13.44 5.33
C HIS A 58 20.00 -12.44 6.15
N VAL A 59 21.30 -12.30 5.83
CA VAL A 59 22.18 -11.30 6.45
C VAL A 59 21.72 -9.90 6.07
N LYS A 60 21.50 -9.67 4.77
CA LYS A 60 20.99 -8.38 4.27
C LYS A 60 19.63 -8.04 4.87
N SER A 61 18.73 -9.04 4.99
CA SER A 61 17.38 -8.85 5.56
C SER A 61 17.45 -8.49 7.04
N ALA A 62 18.26 -9.21 7.82
CA ALA A 62 18.47 -8.93 9.23
C ALA A 62 19.05 -7.52 9.44
N LEU A 63 20.05 -7.13 8.66
CA LEU A 63 20.61 -5.78 8.70
C LEU A 63 19.57 -4.72 8.38
N ALA A 64 18.81 -4.88 7.29
CA ALA A 64 17.76 -3.95 6.89
C ALA A 64 16.71 -3.71 8.00
N SER A 65 16.45 -4.72 8.83
CA SER A 65 15.49 -4.60 9.92
C SER A 65 15.94 -3.75 11.11
N VAL A 66 17.24 -3.44 11.22
CA VAL A 66 17.82 -2.77 12.40
C VAL A 66 18.63 -1.52 12.04
N ILE A 67 19.17 -1.45 10.82
CA ILE A 67 20.09 -0.39 10.36
C ILE A 67 19.47 1.01 10.48
N MET A 68 18.16 1.12 10.38
CA MET A 68 17.47 2.42 10.44
C MET A 68 17.37 3.00 11.85
N GLY A 69 17.45 2.15 12.89
CA GLY A 69 17.57 2.59 14.28
C GLY A 69 18.87 3.34 14.58
N LEU A 70 19.88 3.23 13.70
CA LEU A 70 21.11 4.00 13.82
C LEU A 70 20.93 5.51 13.59
N SER A 71 19.88 5.90 12.85
CA SER A 71 19.65 7.30 12.50
C SER A 71 19.47 8.20 13.72
N THR A 72 18.72 7.73 14.73
CA THR A 72 18.48 8.47 15.97
C THR A 72 19.74 8.61 16.83
N ILE A 73 20.70 7.70 16.68
CA ILE A 73 21.94 7.67 17.44
C ILE A 73 23.01 8.56 16.79
N LEU A 74 23.15 8.51 15.45
CA LEU A 74 24.18 9.24 14.72
C LEU A 74 23.82 10.73 14.49
N GLY A 75 22.54 11.07 14.59
CA GLY A 75 22.06 12.41 14.31
C GLY A 75 21.98 12.72 12.81
N LYS A 76 21.42 13.90 12.48
CA LYS A 76 20.99 14.25 11.13
C LYS A 76 22.10 14.23 10.08
N ASP A 77 23.20 14.94 10.31
CA ASP A 77 24.24 15.13 9.30
C ASP A 77 24.94 13.81 8.95
N ASN A 78 25.32 13.03 9.96
CA ASN A 78 25.94 11.70 9.77
C ASN A 78 24.98 10.69 9.13
N THR A 79 23.68 10.78 9.42
CA THR A 79 22.68 9.91 8.78
C THR A 79 22.58 10.23 7.29
N ILE A 80 22.57 11.51 6.91
CA ILE A 80 22.53 11.93 5.50
C ILE A 80 23.81 11.51 4.77
N GLU A 81 24.98 11.73 5.39
CA GLU A 81 26.26 11.47 4.73
C GLU A 81 26.56 9.97 4.57
N HIS A 82 26.24 9.17 5.59
CA HIS A 82 26.72 7.78 5.65
C HIS A 82 25.63 6.71 5.62
N LEU A 83 24.46 6.95 6.23
CA LEU A 83 23.39 5.94 6.28
C LEU A 83 22.46 6.01 5.07
N LEU A 84 22.16 7.22 4.59
CA LEU A 84 21.27 7.40 3.46
C LEU A 84 21.73 6.65 2.20
N PRO A 85 23.02 6.65 1.81
CA PRO A 85 23.48 5.83 0.69
C PRO A 85 23.21 4.33 0.87
N LEU A 86 23.33 3.81 2.10
CA LEU A 86 23.10 2.41 2.43
C LEU A 86 21.61 2.05 2.36
N PHE A 87 20.74 2.92 2.88
CA PHE A 87 19.30 2.76 2.77
C PHE A 87 18.87 2.73 1.30
N LEU A 88 19.40 3.64 0.49
CA LEU A 88 19.08 3.69 -0.95
C LEU A 88 19.60 2.46 -1.71
N ALA A 89 20.73 1.87 -1.28
CA ALA A 89 21.24 0.63 -1.84
C ALA A 89 20.32 -0.56 -1.48
N GLN A 90 19.95 -0.71 -0.20
CA GLN A 90 19.07 -1.78 0.27
C GLN A 90 17.64 -1.65 -0.27
N LEU A 91 17.16 -0.43 -0.52
CA LEU A 91 15.86 -0.18 -1.16
C LEU A 91 15.83 -0.66 -2.61
N LYS A 92 16.99 -0.76 -3.26
CA LYS A 92 17.18 -1.31 -4.62
C LYS A 92 17.58 -2.79 -4.62
N ASP A 93 17.61 -3.45 -3.47
CA ASP A 93 18.06 -4.85 -3.37
C ASP A 93 17.14 -5.81 -4.15
N GLU A 94 17.72 -6.84 -4.75
CA GLU A 94 16.95 -7.88 -5.45
C GLU A 94 16.02 -8.63 -4.48
N CYS A 95 16.50 -8.88 -3.26
CA CYS A 95 15.77 -9.57 -2.22
C CYS A 95 14.60 -8.71 -1.73
N PRO A 96 13.36 -9.19 -1.86
CA PRO A 96 12.20 -8.43 -1.42
C PRO A 96 12.10 -8.17 0.07
N GLU A 97 12.57 -9.12 0.88
CA GLU A 97 12.51 -9.02 2.34
C GLU A 97 13.40 -7.88 2.87
N VAL A 98 14.56 -7.69 2.23
CA VAL A 98 15.45 -6.55 2.47
C VAL A 98 14.72 -5.25 2.21
N ARG A 99 14.09 -5.11 1.03
CA ARG A 99 13.34 -3.91 0.66
C ARG A 99 12.19 -3.62 1.61
N LEU A 100 11.47 -4.66 2.01
CA LEU A 100 10.34 -4.57 2.94
C LEU A 100 10.80 -4.10 4.32
N ASN A 101 11.88 -4.67 4.86
CA ASN A 101 12.43 -4.28 6.16
C ASN A 101 12.93 -2.83 6.19
N ILE A 102 13.43 -2.31 5.06
CA ILE A 102 13.73 -0.87 4.94
C ILE A 102 12.43 -0.06 4.92
N ILE A 103 11.43 -0.45 4.13
CA ILE A 103 10.18 0.31 4.03
C ILE A 103 9.44 0.37 5.39
N SER A 104 9.42 -0.74 6.14
CA SER A 104 8.67 -0.85 7.40
C SER A 104 9.24 -0.02 8.54
N ASN A 105 10.50 0.41 8.47
CA ASN A 105 11.15 1.18 9.54
C ASN A 105 11.34 2.67 9.19
N LEU A 106 10.79 3.15 8.06
CA LEU A 106 11.03 4.51 7.55
C LEU A 106 10.65 5.62 8.52
N ASP A 107 9.77 5.34 9.49
CA ASP A 107 9.43 6.26 10.58
C ASP A 107 10.66 6.78 11.33
N CYS A 108 11.58 5.88 11.71
CA CYS A 108 12.78 6.24 12.48
C CYS A 108 13.69 7.24 11.77
N VAL A 109 13.83 7.10 10.45
CA VAL A 109 14.69 7.97 9.64
C VAL A 109 13.99 9.30 9.33
N ASN A 110 12.67 9.28 9.17
CA ASN A 110 11.88 10.47 8.90
C ASN A 110 11.94 11.48 10.05
N GLU A 111 11.97 11.01 11.31
CA GLU A 111 12.13 11.87 12.48
C GLU A 111 13.46 12.63 12.50
N VAL A 112 14.53 12.04 11.95
CA VAL A 112 15.90 12.56 12.04
C VAL A 112 16.27 13.44 10.83
N ILE A 113 16.00 12.96 9.61
CA ILE A 113 16.41 13.65 8.38
C ILE A 113 15.35 14.65 7.91
N GLY A 114 14.07 14.32 8.15
CA GLY A 114 12.93 14.97 7.53
C GLY A 114 12.73 14.53 6.08
N ILE A 115 11.47 14.55 5.66
CA ILE A 115 11.00 13.92 4.42
C ILE A 115 11.62 14.44 3.12
N ARG A 116 12.05 15.71 3.12
CA ARG A 116 12.45 16.45 1.91
C ARG A 116 13.74 15.94 1.26
N GLN A 117 14.60 15.24 2.00
CA GLN A 117 15.83 14.67 1.46
C GLN A 117 15.60 13.25 0.89
N LEU A 118 14.67 12.50 1.50
CA LEU A 118 14.26 11.18 0.99
C LEU A 118 13.48 11.33 -0.32
N SER A 119 12.63 12.35 -0.43
CA SER A 119 11.85 12.66 -1.65
C SER A 119 12.70 13.10 -2.85
N GLN A 120 13.93 13.59 -2.62
CA GLN A 120 14.85 13.96 -3.70
C GLN A 120 15.59 12.75 -4.30
N SER A 121 15.57 11.60 -3.62
CA SER A 121 16.22 10.39 -4.14
C SER A 121 15.29 9.65 -5.10
N PRO A 122 15.65 9.50 -6.40
CA PRO A 122 14.83 8.80 -7.39
C PRO A 122 14.54 7.34 -7.05
N ALA A 123 15.29 6.75 -6.12
CA ALA A 123 15.20 5.35 -5.75
C ALA A 123 13.87 4.98 -5.05
N ALA A 124 13.28 5.91 -4.29
CA ALA A 124 12.04 5.66 -3.56
C ALA A 124 10.83 5.42 -4.48
N GLY A 125 10.85 5.96 -5.71
CA GLY A 125 9.82 5.72 -6.72
C GLY A 125 10.01 4.40 -7.50
N HIS A 126 11.17 3.74 -7.37
CA HIS A 126 11.52 2.53 -8.11
C HIS A 126 11.45 1.25 -7.28
N CYS A 127 10.96 1.33 -6.03
CA CYS A 127 10.77 0.18 -5.13
C CYS A 127 10.11 -0.96 -5.89
N GLY A 128 10.84 -2.07 -6.07
CA GLY A 128 10.54 -3.15 -7.01
C GLY A 128 9.11 -3.70 -6.92
N ALA A 129 8.24 -3.05 -7.67
CA ALA A 129 6.83 -3.34 -7.83
C ALA A 129 6.48 -3.53 -9.32
N GLY A 130 7.51 -3.84 -10.12
CA GLY A 130 7.36 -4.29 -11.50
C GLY A 130 6.71 -5.68 -11.57
N ARG A 131 6.10 -5.97 -12.72
CA ARG A 131 5.32 -7.19 -13.01
C ARG A 131 6.03 -8.52 -12.70
N GLY A 132 7.37 -8.52 -12.57
CA GLY A 132 8.19 -9.71 -12.25
C GLY A 132 8.44 -9.98 -10.76
N CYS A 133 7.95 -9.14 -9.84
CA CYS A 133 8.13 -9.37 -8.40
C CYS A 133 7.13 -10.41 -7.86
N LYS A 134 7.51 -11.21 -6.86
CA LYS A 134 6.61 -12.18 -6.20
C LYS A 134 5.36 -11.49 -5.64
N VAL A 135 4.22 -12.17 -5.66
CA VAL A 135 2.92 -11.62 -5.22
C VAL A 135 2.96 -11.12 -3.78
N GLU A 136 3.57 -11.88 -2.87
CA GLU A 136 3.72 -11.54 -1.44
C GLU A 136 4.41 -10.19 -1.23
N VAL A 137 5.36 -9.87 -2.09
CA VAL A 137 6.13 -8.62 -2.06
C VAL A 137 5.27 -7.46 -2.50
N ARG A 138 4.51 -7.64 -3.59
CA ARG A 138 3.60 -6.61 -4.08
C ARG A 138 2.52 -6.32 -3.03
N LEU A 139 1.97 -7.36 -2.40
CA LEU A 139 1.03 -7.21 -1.29
C LEU A 139 1.63 -6.41 -0.13
N ALA A 140 2.82 -6.77 0.33
CA ALA A 140 3.47 -6.03 1.40
C ALA A 140 3.67 -4.55 1.05
N ILE A 141 4.17 -4.24 -0.15
CA ILE A 141 4.36 -2.85 -0.57
C ILE A 141 3.03 -2.08 -0.61
N ILE A 142 1.95 -2.71 -1.07
CA ILE A 142 0.60 -2.12 -1.08
C ILE A 142 0.13 -1.80 0.34
N GLU A 143 0.40 -2.66 1.31
CA GLU A 143 0.04 -2.43 2.71
C GLU A 143 0.80 -1.26 3.33
N TYR A 144 2.08 -1.09 2.99
CA TYR A 144 2.90 0.03 3.47
C TYR A 144 2.68 1.35 2.73
N MET A 145 2.08 1.32 1.54
CA MET A 145 1.92 2.52 0.70
C MET A 145 1.19 3.70 1.38
N PRO A 146 0.13 3.55 2.20
CA PRO A 146 -0.51 4.69 2.86
C PRO A 146 0.40 5.33 3.92
N LEU A 147 1.23 4.53 4.59
CA LEU A 147 2.24 5.03 5.53
C LEU A 147 3.26 5.90 4.76
N LEU A 148 3.85 5.32 3.71
CA LEU A 148 4.78 5.99 2.81
C LEU A 148 4.20 7.30 2.27
N ALA A 149 2.97 7.26 1.76
CA ALA A 149 2.32 8.40 1.14
C ALA A 149 2.20 9.59 2.10
N GLY A 150 1.71 9.38 3.33
CA GLY A 150 1.60 10.50 4.27
C GLY A 150 2.87 10.86 5.01
N GLN A 151 3.89 10.01 5.00
CA GLN A 151 5.24 10.45 5.35
C GLN A 151 5.74 11.39 4.24
N LEU A 152 5.79 10.89 2.99
CA LEU A 152 6.40 11.54 1.81
C LEU A 152 5.67 12.80 1.33
N GLY A 153 4.40 12.92 1.68
CA GLY A 153 3.54 14.02 1.26
C GLY A 153 2.90 13.79 -0.09
N VAL A 154 1.82 14.55 -0.34
CA VAL A 154 0.96 14.40 -1.52
C VAL A 154 1.69 14.69 -2.84
N GLU A 155 2.56 15.71 -2.87
CA GLU A 155 3.32 16.09 -4.08
C GLU A 155 4.24 14.96 -4.55
N PHE A 156 4.97 14.34 -3.61
CA PHE A 156 5.84 13.22 -3.94
C PHE A 156 5.04 11.98 -4.38
N PHE A 157 3.91 11.72 -3.70
CA PHE A 157 3.02 10.63 -4.09
C PHE A 157 2.54 10.80 -5.54
N ASP A 158 2.04 11.99 -5.88
CA ASP A 158 1.49 12.28 -7.20
C ASP A 158 2.54 12.14 -8.31
N GLU A 159 3.77 12.59 -8.07
CA GLU A 159 4.86 12.51 -9.05
C GLU A 159 5.46 11.12 -9.22
N LYS A 160 5.63 10.37 -8.12
CA LYS A 160 6.48 9.16 -8.10
C LYS A 160 5.74 7.86 -7.83
N LEU A 161 4.67 7.89 -7.03
CA LEU A 161 4.02 6.67 -6.50
C LEU A 161 2.64 6.42 -7.12
N ASN A 162 1.94 7.46 -7.58
CA ASN A 162 0.59 7.36 -8.12
C ASN A 162 0.52 6.38 -9.30
N THR A 163 1.45 6.49 -10.25
CA THR A 163 1.54 5.57 -11.40
C THR A 163 1.63 4.10 -10.97
N LEU A 164 2.33 3.84 -9.86
CA LEU A 164 2.47 2.50 -9.32
C LEU A 164 1.16 2.00 -8.70
N CYS A 165 0.50 2.82 -7.89
CA CYS A 165 -0.80 2.50 -7.31
C CYS A 165 -1.83 2.14 -8.38
N MET A 166 -1.86 2.89 -9.48
CA MET A 166 -2.76 2.64 -10.60
C MET A 166 -2.41 1.35 -11.35
N ALA A 167 -1.13 1.01 -11.44
CA ALA A 167 -0.70 -0.24 -12.08
C ALA A 167 -1.17 -1.49 -11.31
N TRP A 168 -1.29 -1.43 -9.99
CA TRP A 168 -1.79 -2.55 -9.18
C TRP A 168 -3.28 -2.83 -9.37
N LEU A 169 -4.08 -1.82 -9.74
CA LEU A 169 -5.51 -1.98 -10.03
C LEU A 169 -5.77 -2.82 -11.29
N ILE A 170 -4.78 -2.96 -12.16
CA ILE A 170 -4.84 -3.80 -13.37
C ILE A 170 -3.86 -4.98 -13.29
N ASP A 171 -3.45 -5.37 -12.08
CA ASP A 171 -2.59 -6.54 -11.88
C ASP A 171 -3.32 -7.82 -12.32
N HIS A 172 -2.58 -8.77 -12.89
CA HIS A 172 -3.09 -10.07 -13.30
C HIS A 172 -3.66 -10.88 -12.11
N VAL A 173 -3.13 -10.69 -10.90
CA VAL A 173 -3.55 -11.39 -9.68
C VAL A 173 -4.68 -10.64 -8.98
N TYR A 174 -5.82 -11.31 -8.75
CA TYR A 174 -6.98 -10.72 -8.08
C TYR A 174 -6.66 -10.14 -6.69
N ALA A 175 -5.93 -10.90 -5.85
CA ALA A 175 -5.56 -10.48 -4.50
C ALA A 175 -4.79 -9.15 -4.48
N ILE A 176 -3.99 -8.87 -5.52
CA ILE A 176 -3.29 -7.59 -5.67
C ILE A 176 -4.27 -6.47 -5.98
N ARG A 177 -5.21 -6.69 -6.91
CA ARG A 177 -6.23 -5.68 -7.26
C ARG A 177 -7.14 -5.34 -6.08
N GLU A 178 -7.50 -6.35 -5.29
CA GLU A 178 -8.28 -6.19 -4.06
C GLU A 178 -7.51 -5.38 -3.01
N ALA A 179 -6.25 -5.75 -2.72
CA ALA A 179 -5.40 -5.00 -1.80
C ALA A 179 -5.20 -3.56 -2.28
N ALA A 180 -5.00 -3.34 -3.58
CA ALA A 180 -4.85 -2.01 -4.17
C ALA A 180 -6.14 -1.17 -4.07
N THR A 181 -7.31 -1.80 -4.20
CA THR A 181 -8.60 -1.14 -4.00
C THR A 181 -8.75 -0.65 -2.56
N CYS A 182 -8.47 -1.50 -1.57
CA CYS A 182 -8.46 -1.13 -0.15
C CYS A 182 -7.40 -0.06 0.16
N ASN A 183 -6.27 -0.10 -0.54
CA ASN A 183 -5.21 0.90 -0.43
C ASN A 183 -5.67 2.30 -0.85
N LEU A 184 -6.44 2.42 -1.94
CA LEU A 184 -6.97 3.71 -2.38
C LEU A 184 -7.83 4.38 -1.29
N MET A 185 -8.70 3.62 -0.61
CA MET A 185 -9.52 4.15 0.48
C MET A 185 -8.66 4.78 1.58
N LYS A 186 -7.61 4.08 2.03
CA LYS A 186 -6.66 4.59 3.04
C LYS A 186 -5.90 5.83 2.57
N LEU A 187 -5.61 5.93 1.27
CA LEU A 187 -4.98 7.12 0.69
C LEU A 187 -5.94 8.32 0.68
N VAL A 188 -7.21 8.10 0.35
CA VAL A 188 -8.25 9.15 0.40
C VAL A 188 -8.50 9.62 1.83
N GLU A 189 -8.53 8.72 2.81
CA GLU A 189 -8.63 9.10 4.23
C GLU A 189 -7.46 9.99 4.66
N LYS A 190 -6.29 9.85 4.03
CA LYS A 190 -5.07 10.60 4.38
C LYS A 190 -4.92 11.93 3.64
N PHE A 191 -5.28 11.96 2.36
CA PHE A 191 -5.11 13.15 1.50
C PHE A 191 -6.40 13.92 1.25
N GLY A 192 -7.55 13.35 1.59
CA GLY A 192 -8.86 13.98 1.48
C GLY A 192 -9.60 13.69 0.18
N ALA A 193 -10.92 13.91 0.21
CA ALA A 193 -11.83 13.66 -0.89
C ALA A 193 -11.57 14.54 -2.13
N GLU A 194 -11.17 15.81 -1.93
CA GLU A 194 -10.87 16.73 -3.03
C GLU A 194 -9.64 16.27 -3.84
N TRP A 195 -8.59 15.80 -3.15
CA TRP A 195 -7.44 15.18 -3.83
C TRP A 195 -7.88 13.94 -4.60
N ALA A 196 -8.69 13.07 -3.99
CA ALA A 196 -9.20 11.88 -4.65
C ALA A 196 -9.98 12.22 -5.93
N GLN A 197 -10.84 13.22 -5.86
CA GLN A 197 -11.64 13.72 -6.99
C GLN A 197 -10.78 14.15 -8.18
N ASN A 198 -9.66 14.82 -7.92
CA ASN A 198 -8.82 15.37 -8.97
C ASN A 198 -7.80 14.36 -9.52
N THR A 199 -7.29 13.46 -8.67
CA THR A 199 -6.13 12.62 -9.00
C THR A 199 -6.49 11.15 -9.21
N ILE A 200 -7.38 10.59 -8.38
CA ILE A 200 -7.65 9.14 -8.33
C ILE A 200 -8.91 8.78 -9.10
N VAL A 201 -10.03 9.48 -8.84
CA VAL A 201 -11.34 9.20 -9.42
C VAL A 201 -11.29 9.15 -10.96
N PRO A 202 -10.67 10.11 -11.68
CA PRO A 202 -10.65 10.08 -13.14
C PRO A 202 -9.95 8.84 -13.70
N LYS A 203 -8.88 8.38 -13.03
CA LYS A 203 -8.12 7.19 -13.44
C LYS A 203 -8.91 5.91 -13.19
N VAL A 204 -9.57 5.82 -12.04
CA VAL A 204 -10.45 4.70 -11.70
C VAL A 204 -11.58 4.59 -12.71
N LEU A 205 -12.29 5.68 -12.98
CA LEU A 205 -13.41 5.69 -13.91
C LEU A 205 -12.99 5.37 -15.35
N GLY A 206 -11.76 5.72 -15.74
CA GLY A 206 -11.19 5.36 -17.05
C GLY A 206 -11.14 3.85 -17.29
N MET A 207 -10.89 3.05 -16.24
CA MET A 207 -10.80 1.58 -16.32
C MET A 207 -12.14 0.92 -16.69
N ALA A 208 -13.27 1.62 -16.57
CA ALA A 208 -14.59 1.12 -16.99
C ALA A 208 -14.66 0.81 -18.49
N ASN A 209 -13.74 1.35 -19.31
CA ASN A 209 -13.70 1.10 -20.74
C ASN A 209 -12.55 0.14 -21.14
N ASP A 210 -11.88 -0.50 -20.18
CA ASP A 210 -10.81 -1.47 -20.46
C ASP A 210 -11.37 -2.70 -21.20
N PRO A 211 -10.66 -3.23 -22.22
CA PRO A 211 -11.11 -4.43 -22.93
C PRO A 211 -11.25 -5.66 -22.02
N ASN A 212 -10.45 -5.76 -20.95
CA ASN A 212 -10.51 -6.83 -19.98
C ASN A 212 -11.62 -6.59 -18.94
N TYR A 213 -12.60 -7.49 -18.91
CA TYR A 213 -13.72 -7.37 -17.97
C TYR A 213 -13.29 -7.43 -16.50
N LEU A 214 -12.16 -8.07 -16.18
CA LEU A 214 -11.61 -8.09 -14.81
C LEU A 214 -11.16 -6.68 -14.36
N HIS A 215 -10.64 -5.87 -15.27
CA HIS A 215 -10.24 -4.49 -14.97
C HIS A 215 -11.48 -3.59 -14.86
N ARG A 216 -12.46 -3.80 -15.74
CA ARG A 216 -13.77 -3.13 -15.62
C ARG A 216 -14.44 -3.44 -14.28
N MET A 217 -14.47 -4.70 -13.86
CA MET A 217 -14.97 -5.08 -12.52
C MET A 217 -14.20 -4.39 -11.39
N THR A 218 -12.88 -4.23 -11.54
CA THR A 218 -12.06 -3.53 -10.54
C THR A 218 -12.48 -2.06 -10.40
N THR A 219 -13.01 -1.43 -11.46
CA THR A 219 -13.60 -0.09 -11.39
C THR A 219 -14.77 -0.04 -10.40
N LEU A 220 -15.67 -1.03 -10.46
CA LEU A 220 -16.81 -1.13 -9.54
C LEU A 220 -16.35 -1.33 -8.10
N PHE A 221 -15.35 -2.18 -7.88
CA PHE A 221 -14.79 -2.40 -6.54
C PHE A 221 -14.13 -1.13 -5.98
N CYS A 222 -13.42 -0.37 -6.82
CA CYS A 222 -12.87 0.93 -6.43
C CYS A 222 -13.97 1.92 -6.06
N ILE A 223 -15.05 2.01 -6.85
CA ILE A 223 -16.19 2.89 -6.53
C ILE A 223 -16.82 2.51 -5.18
N ASN A 224 -16.99 1.21 -4.92
CA ASN A 224 -17.54 0.70 -3.66
C ASN A 224 -16.69 1.06 -2.44
N ALA A 225 -15.36 1.08 -2.60
CA ALA A 225 -14.43 1.45 -1.53
C ALA A 225 -14.31 2.97 -1.35
N LEU A 226 -14.44 3.74 -2.43
CA LEU A 226 -14.23 5.18 -2.43
C LEU A 226 -15.49 5.99 -2.09
N SER A 227 -16.69 5.44 -2.30
CA SER A 227 -17.94 6.21 -2.19
C SER A 227 -18.14 6.88 -0.83
N GLU A 228 -17.83 6.16 0.25
CA GLU A 228 -17.97 6.68 1.61
C GLU A 228 -16.91 7.76 1.90
N ALA A 229 -15.65 7.50 1.59
CA ALA A 229 -14.53 8.41 1.83
C ALA A 229 -14.57 9.69 0.97
N CYS A 230 -15.12 9.61 -0.25
CA CYS A 230 -15.29 10.77 -1.14
C CYS A 230 -16.58 11.57 -0.87
N GLY A 231 -17.53 11.02 -0.11
CA GLY A 231 -18.80 11.66 0.22
C GLY A 231 -19.83 11.68 -0.91
N GLN A 232 -21.02 12.15 -0.58
CA GLN A 232 -22.23 12.08 -1.43
C GLN A 232 -22.09 12.85 -2.75
N GLU A 233 -21.52 14.05 -2.74
CA GLU A 233 -21.47 14.91 -3.91
C GLU A 233 -20.60 14.28 -5.03
N ILE A 234 -19.38 13.87 -4.70
CA ILE A 234 -18.45 13.25 -5.67
C ILE A 234 -19.02 11.91 -6.16
N THR A 235 -19.56 11.11 -5.23
CA THR A 235 -20.16 9.81 -5.56
C THR A 235 -21.32 9.97 -6.54
N THR A 236 -22.23 10.89 -6.28
CA THR A 236 -23.42 11.12 -7.12
C THR A 236 -23.06 11.73 -8.46
N LYS A 237 -22.18 12.74 -8.51
CA LYS A 237 -21.89 13.47 -9.75
C LYS A 237 -20.90 12.76 -10.68
N GLN A 238 -19.96 11.99 -10.15
CA GLN A 238 -18.88 11.40 -10.96
C GLN A 238 -18.92 9.88 -11.02
N MET A 239 -19.12 9.19 -9.89
CA MET A 239 -19.03 7.74 -9.85
C MET A 239 -20.31 7.05 -10.32
N LEU A 240 -21.48 7.51 -9.83
CA LEU A 240 -22.77 6.93 -10.16
C LEU A 240 -23.04 6.85 -11.67
N PRO A 241 -22.80 7.89 -12.49
CA PRO A 241 -23.03 7.81 -13.94
C PRO A 241 -22.26 6.68 -14.62
N VAL A 242 -21.04 6.36 -14.13
CA VAL A 242 -20.23 5.27 -14.66
C VAL A 242 -20.81 3.92 -14.24
N VAL A 243 -21.23 3.75 -12.98
CA VAL A 243 -21.92 2.52 -12.52
C VAL A 243 -23.18 2.27 -13.35
N LEU A 244 -24.01 3.30 -13.56
CA LEU A 244 -25.23 3.19 -14.37
C LEU A 244 -24.91 2.84 -15.83
N LYS A 245 -23.88 3.43 -16.44
CA LYS A 245 -23.42 3.08 -17.79
C LYS A 245 -23.03 1.61 -17.90
N MET A 246 -22.29 1.11 -16.91
CA MET A 246 -21.80 -0.28 -16.84
C MET A 246 -22.92 -1.32 -16.68
N SER A 247 -24.15 -0.92 -16.33
CA SER A 247 -25.32 -1.82 -16.35
C SER A 247 -25.60 -2.42 -17.74
N ASN A 248 -25.07 -1.82 -18.80
CA ASN A 248 -25.21 -2.28 -20.19
C ASN A 248 -23.99 -3.08 -20.69
N ASP A 249 -23.07 -3.49 -19.80
CA ASP A 249 -21.91 -4.28 -20.19
C ASP A 249 -22.33 -5.62 -20.82
N GLN A 250 -21.59 -6.06 -21.82
CA GLN A 250 -21.87 -7.32 -22.51
C GLN A 250 -21.64 -8.54 -21.60
N VAL A 251 -20.77 -8.42 -20.59
CA VAL A 251 -20.42 -9.49 -19.67
C VAL A 251 -21.36 -9.48 -18.46
N ALA A 252 -22.08 -10.58 -18.23
CA ALA A 252 -22.99 -10.75 -17.10
C ALA A 252 -22.30 -10.49 -15.74
N ASN A 253 -21.03 -10.91 -15.61
CA ASN A 253 -20.24 -10.67 -14.40
C ASN A 253 -20.08 -9.20 -14.05
N VAL A 254 -19.98 -8.33 -15.06
CA VAL A 254 -19.93 -6.89 -14.82
C VAL A 254 -21.31 -6.41 -14.40
N ARG A 255 -22.38 -6.83 -15.10
CA ARG A 255 -23.76 -6.41 -14.82
C ARG A 255 -24.25 -6.79 -13.43
N PHE A 256 -23.98 -8.01 -12.94
CA PHE A 256 -24.40 -8.35 -11.57
C PHE A 256 -23.56 -7.61 -10.51
N ASN A 257 -22.30 -7.29 -10.81
CA ASN A 257 -21.49 -6.45 -9.92
C ASN A 257 -21.96 -4.99 -9.93
N VAL A 258 -22.59 -4.51 -11.01
CA VAL A 258 -23.29 -3.21 -11.01
C VAL A 258 -24.41 -3.21 -9.98
N ALA A 259 -25.25 -4.25 -9.95
CA ALA A 259 -26.32 -4.38 -8.95
C ALA A 259 -25.77 -4.37 -7.52
N LYS A 260 -24.73 -5.18 -7.25
CA LYS A 260 -24.03 -5.18 -5.94
C LYS A 260 -23.45 -3.81 -5.58
N SER A 261 -22.90 -3.11 -6.55
CA SER A 261 -22.30 -1.79 -6.34
C SER A 261 -23.37 -0.74 -6.03
N LEU A 262 -24.49 -0.74 -6.76
CA LEU A 262 -25.64 0.12 -6.48
C LEU A 262 -26.21 -0.12 -5.07
N GLN A 263 -26.31 -1.38 -4.64
CA GLN A 263 -26.67 -1.73 -3.27
C GLN A 263 -25.66 -1.15 -2.25
N LYS A 264 -24.36 -1.26 -2.52
CA LYS A 264 -23.30 -0.83 -1.60
C LYS A 264 -23.21 0.70 -1.47
N ILE A 265 -23.31 1.43 -2.58
CA ILE A 265 -23.21 2.91 -2.59
C ILE A 265 -24.55 3.58 -2.28
N GLY A 266 -25.67 2.86 -2.39
CA GLY A 266 -27.02 3.39 -2.19
C GLY A 266 -27.20 4.21 -0.90
N PRO A 267 -26.70 3.78 0.27
CA PRO A 267 -26.78 4.57 1.50
C PRO A 267 -26.05 5.92 1.47
N VAL A 268 -25.12 6.13 0.54
CA VAL A 268 -24.38 7.40 0.36
C VAL A 268 -25.16 8.36 -0.55
N LEU A 269 -26.03 7.85 -1.41
CA LEU A 269 -26.78 8.64 -2.38
C LEU A 269 -27.99 9.31 -1.74
N ASP A 270 -28.46 10.41 -2.34
CA ASP A 270 -29.69 11.05 -1.91
C ASP A 270 -30.92 10.29 -2.41
N SER A 271 -32.07 10.54 -1.77
CA SER A 271 -33.33 9.87 -2.12
C SER A 271 -33.78 10.16 -3.56
N ASN A 272 -33.41 11.30 -4.13
CA ASN A 272 -33.77 11.65 -5.50
C ASN A 272 -33.01 10.75 -6.48
N ALA A 273 -31.68 10.68 -6.40
CA ALA A 273 -30.84 9.81 -7.22
C ALA A 273 -31.25 8.33 -7.09
N LEU A 274 -31.58 7.88 -5.87
CA LEU A 274 -32.08 6.52 -5.64
C LEU A 274 -33.35 6.23 -6.44
N GLN A 275 -34.32 7.15 -6.45
CA GLN A 275 -35.61 6.94 -7.11
C GLN A 275 -35.57 7.19 -8.62
N THR A 276 -34.85 8.23 -9.07
CA THR A 276 -34.89 8.66 -10.48
C THR A 276 -33.85 7.98 -11.36
N GLU A 277 -32.74 7.53 -10.77
CA GLU A 277 -31.61 6.98 -11.55
C GLU A 277 -31.31 5.52 -11.18
N VAL A 278 -31.21 5.19 -9.88
CA VAL A 278 -30.84 3.84 -9.43
C VAL A 278 -31.96 2.84 -9.62
N LYS A 279 -33.17 3.14 -9.14
CA LYS A 279 -34.34 2.25 -9.21
C LYS A 279 -34.63 1.76 -10.63
N PRO A 280 -34.74 2.62 -11.67
CA PRO A 280 -35.02 2.16 -13.03
C PRO A 280 -33.95 1.20 -13.58
N VAL A 281 -32.68 1.41 -13.21
CA VAL A 281 -31.58 0.54 -13.65
C VAL A 281 -31.65 -0.81 -12.94
N LEU A 282 -31.95 -0.85 -11.64
CA LEU A 282 -32.12 -2.11 -10.92
C LEU A 282 -33.34 -2.90 -11.42
N GLU A 283 -34.47 -2.25 -11.72
CA GLU A 283 -35.65 -2.91 -12.29
C GLU A 283 -35.35 -3.50 -13.68
N LYS A 284 -34.57 -2.79 -14.50
CA LYS A 284 -34.07 -3.31 -15.77
C LYS A 284 -33.19 -4.54 -15.58
N LEU A 285 -32.25 -4.51 -14.62
CA LEU A 285 -31.36 -5.65 -14.32
C LEU A 285 -32.12 -6.83 -13.70
N ALA A 286 -33.20 -6.58 -12.95
CA ALA A 286 -34.10 -7.63 -12.44
C ALA A 286 -34.82 -8.39 -13.57
N SER A 287 -34.85 -7.80 -14.77
CA SER A 287 -35.38 -8.39 -16.00
C SER A 287 -34.29 -8.89 -16.97
N ASP A 288 -33.03 -8.98 -16.55
CA ASP A 288 -31.90 -9.44 -17.40
C ASP A 288 -32.12 -10.88 -17.89
N THR A 289 -31.33 -11.35 -18.84
CA THR A 289 -31.38 -12.78 -19.25
C THR A 289 -30.66 -13.69 -18.26
N ASP A 290 -29.62 -13.18 -17.60
CA ASP A 290 -28.76 -13.93 -16.69
C ASP A 290 -29.36 -14.02 -15.28
N MET A 291 -29.30 -15.21 -14.67
CA MET A 291 -29.94 -15.47 -13.38
C MET A 291 -29.26 -14.77 -12.20
N ASP A 292 -27.93 -14.64 -12.23
CA ASP A 292 -27.20 -13.95 -11.16
C ASP A 292 -27.48 -12.45 -11.21
N VAL A 293 -27.56 -11.88 -12.41
CA VAL A 293 -27.93 -10.47 -12.60
C VAL A 293 -29.31 -10.19 -12.01
N LYS A 294 -30.32 -11.05 -12.30
CA LYS A 294 -31.66 -10.92 -11.72
C LYS A 294 -31.64 -10.99 -10.20
N TYR A 295 -30.95 -11.99 -9.65
CA TYR A 295 -30.88 -12.24 -8.22
C TYR A 295 -30.32 -11.03 -7.47
N PHE A 296 -29.14 -10.55 -7.87
CA PHE A 296 -28.49 -9.43 -7.19
C PHE A 296 -29.23 -8.10 -7.41
N ALA A 297 -29.91 -7.91 -8.54
CA ALA A 297 -30.75 -6.74 -8.76
C ALA A 297 -31.97 -6.73 -7.82
N GLN A 298 -32.66 -7.87 -7.68
CA GLN A 298 -33.81 -7.98 -6.78
C GLN A 298 -33.40 -7.85 -5.31
N GLU A 299 -32.25 -8.41 -4.93
CA GLU A 299 -31.66 -8.23 -3.61
C GLU A 299 -31.37 -6.75 -3.33
N ALA A 300 -30.74 -6.05 -4.27
CA ALA A 300 -30.45 -4.62 -4.14
C ALA A 300 -31.72 -3.77 -3.99
N ILE A 301 -32.78 -4.04 -4.77
CA ILE A 301 -34.09 -3.36 -4.65
C ILE A 301 -34.67 -3.54 -3.25
N SER A 302 -34.61 -4.77 -2.72
CA SER A 302 -35.12 -5.11 -1.39
C SER A 302 -34.33 -4.39 -0.29
N VAL A 303 -33.00 -4.46 -0.34
CA VAL A 303 -32.10 -3.85 0.66
C VAL A 303 -32.21 -2.33 0.68
N LEU A 304 -32.36 -1.70 -0.48
CA LEU A 304 -32.52 -0.25 -0.59
C LEU A 304 -33.96 0.24 -0.38
N ALA A 305 -34.90 -0.66 -0.09
CA ALA A 305 -36.32 -0.36 0.06
C ALA A 305 -36.90 0.42 -1.14
N LEU A 306 -36.52 0.00 -2.36
CA LEU A 306 -36.97 0.60 -3.62
C LEU A 306 -38.16 -0.12 -4.25
N ALA A 307 -38.64 -1.19 -3.62
CA ALA A 307 -39.81 -1.96 -4.06
C ALA A 307 -41.09 -1.10 -4.07
#